data_AF-A0A3G3INF3-F1
#
_entry.id   AF-A0A3G3INF3-F1
#
_cell.length_a   1.000
_cell.length_b   1.000
_cell.length_c   1.000
_cell.angle_alpha   90.00
_cell.angle_beta   90.00
_cell.angle_gamma   90.00
#
_symmetry.space_group_name_H-M   'P 1'
#
loop_
_entity.id
_entity.type
_entity.pdbx_description
1 polymer ?
#
loop_
_entity_poly.entity_id
_entity_poly.type
_entity_poly.pdbx_seq_one_letter_code
_entity_poly.pdbx_strand_id
1 'polypeptide(L)'
;MSTIKYKWHEAMLYKVTGDPISIKPTDDKEEFETSELQTFIEGYLGFIKQANGMLVINDDGEALGLPQNEMAGKNGYALFGNVIFVPIDNDKSTLEVTTH
;
A
#
# COMPACT_ATOMS: atom_id res chain seq x y z
N MET A 1 3.31 6.07 23.05
CA MET A 1 3.20 5.14 21.90
C MET A 1 2.85 6.01 20.70
N SER A 2 3.75 6.16 19.73
CA SER A 2 3.46 6.94 18.53
C SER A 2 2.53 6.12 17.64
N THR A 3 1.29 6.57 17.49
CA THR A 3 0.34 5.96 16.56
C THR A 3 0.83 6.25 15.14
N ILE A 4 1.15 5.21 14.38
CA ILE A 4 1.50 5.36 12.96
C ILE A 4 0.24 5.88 12.25
N LYS A 5 0.35 7.05 11.62
CA LYS A 5 -0.68 7.59 10.74
C LYS A 5 -0.31 7.23 9.29
N TYR A 6 -1.30 6.86 8.50
CA TYR A 6 -1.13 6.57 7.08
C TYR A 6 -1.71 7.71 6.25
N LYS A 7 -1.01 8.07 5.17
CA LYS A 7 -1.42 9.11 4.23
C LYS A 7 -2.24 8.49 3.11
N TRP A 8 -3.49 8.13 3.41
CA TRP A 8 -4.38 7.51 2.43
C TRP A 8 -4.66 8.39 1.21
N HIS A 9 -4.57 9.72 1.35
CA HIS A 9 -4.66 10.67 0.23
C HIS A 9 -3.44 10.63 -0.71
N GLU A 10 -2.32 10.05 -0.28
CA GLU A 10 -1.10 9.82 -1.08
C GLU A 10 -0.99 8.34 -1.51
N ALA A 11 -2.06 7.56 -1.40
CA ALA A 11 -2.05 6.15 -1.77
C ALA A 11 -1.93 5.95 -3.29
N MET A 12 -1.13 4.96 -3.67
CA MET A 12 -0.85 4.62 -5.06
C MET A 12 -1.26 3.17 -5.33
N LEU A 13 -2.15 2.96 -6.28
CA LEU A 13 -2.51 1.65 -6.82
C LEU A 13 -1.55 1.28 -7.95
N TYR A 14 -0.89 0.13 -7.84
CA TYR A 14 -0.12 -0.50 -8.87
C TYR A 14 -0.92 -1.66 -9.43
N LYS A 15 -1.39 -1.53 -10.67
CA LYS A 15 -1.95 -2.68 -11.40
C LYS A 15 -0.86 -3.72 -11.67
N VAL A 16 -1.26 -4.91 -12.09
CA VAL A 16 -0.34 -6.00 -12.47
C VAL A 16 0.83 -5.53 -13.35
N THR A 17 0.56 -4.65 -14.32
CA THR A 17 1.56 -4.08 -15.24
C THR A 17 2.62 -3.21 -14.54
N GLY A 18 2.39 -2.84 -13.27
CA GLY A 18 3.26 -1.98 -12.48
C GLY A 18 3.00 -0.48 -12.69
N ASP A 19 2.00 -0.10 -13.48
CA ASP A 19 1.66 1.31 -13.69
C ASP A 19 1.03 1.92 -12.43
N PRO A 20 1.58 3.05 -11.94
CA PRO A 20 1.05 3.74 -10.77
C PRO A 20 -0.21 4.54 -11.11
N ILE A 21 -1.25 4.39 -10.31
CA ILE A 21 -2.51 5.12 -10.38
C ILE A 21 -2.75 5.75 -9.01
N SER A 22 -2.84 7.08 -8.95
CA SER A 22 -3.25 7.76 -7.72
C SER A 22 -4.70 7.46 -7.41
N ILE A 23 -4.96 7.02 -6.19
CA ILE A 23 -6.31 6.74 -5.68
C ILE A 23 -6.57 7.60 -4.44
N LYS A 24 -7.84 7.91 -4.19
CA LYS A 24 -8.26 8.60 -2.98
C LYS A 24 -9.57 7.98 -2.45
N PRO A 25 -9.84 8.05 -1.14
CA PRO A 25 -11.11 7.61 -0.59
C PRO A 25 -12.29 8.34 -1.24
N THR A 26 -13.42 7.65 -1.37
CA THR A 26 -14.67 8.25 -1.86
C THR A 26 -15.19 9.29 -0.86
N ASP A 27 -15.93 10.28 -1.34
CA ASP A 27 -16.53 11.36 -0.52
C ASP A 27 -15.53 12.19 0.29
N ASP A 28 -14.27 12.26 -0.16
CA ASP A 28 -13.17 12.97 0.49
C ASP A 28 -12.96 12.57 1.97
N LYS A 29 -13.22 11.28 2.28
CA LYS A 29 -12.92 10.67 3.57
C LYS A 29 -11.41 10.63 3.84
N GLU A 30 -11.05 10.58 5.12
CA GLU A 30 -9.64 10.50 5.56
C GLU A 30 -9.02 9.11 5.30
N GLU A 31 -9.82 8.05 5.23
CA GLU A 31 -9.38 6.67 5.04
C GLU A 31 -10.30 5.92 4.07
N PHE A 32 -9.77 4.90 3.40
CA PHE A 32 -10.58 4.01 2.55
C PHE A 32 -11.43 3.07 3.41
N GLU A 33 -12.65 2.81 2.95
CA GLU A 33 -13.41 1.69 3.43
C GLU A 33 -12.79 0.37 2.97
N THR A 34 -12.99 -0.68 3.77
CA THR A 34 -12.54 -2.05 3.45
C THR A 34 -13.02 -2.50 2.06
N SER A 35 -14.27 -2.19 1.72
CA SER A 35 -14.90 -2.50 0.42
C SER A 35 -14.21 -1.80 -0.76
N GLU A 36 -13.76 -0.56 -0.57
CA GLU A 36 -13.01 0.18 -1.60
C GLU A 36 -11.67 -0.49 -1.87
N LEU A 37 -10.93 -0.81 -0.79
CA LEU A 37 -9.65 -1.52 -0.92
C LEU A 37 -9.83 -2.88 -1.60
N GLN A 38 -10.83 -3.66 -1.18
CA GLN A 38 -11.15 -4.97 -1.79
C GLN A 38 -11.47 -4.85 -3.28
N THR A 39 -12.13 -3.76 -3.68
CA THR A 39 -12.42 -3.49 -5.08
C THR A 39 -11.14 -3.19 -5.87
N PHE A 40 -10.22 -2.41 -5.30
CA PHE A 40 -8.95 -2.10 -5.95
C PHE A 40 -8.00 -3.30 -6.06
N ILE A 41 -7.91 -4.13 -5.02
CA ILE A 41 -7.06 -5.34 -5.03
C ILE A 41 -7.74 -6.58 -5.61
N GLU A 42 -9.02 -6.49 -5.94
CA GLU A 42 -9.82 -7.53 -6.59
C GLU A 42 -9.87 -8.86 -5.81
N GLY A 43 -10.05 -8.79 -4.49
CA GLY A 43 -10.06 -9.99 -3.62
C GLY A 43 -10.06 -9.71 -2.12
N TYR A 44 -9.54 -10.66 -1.35
CA TYR A 44 -9.40 -10.52 0.10
C TYR A 44 -8.15 -9.73 0.46
N LEU A 45 -8.25 -8.89 1.49
CA LEU A 45 -7.19 -7.96 1.86
C LEU A 45 -6.10 -8.65 2.66
N GLY A 46 -4.86 -8.54 2.16
CA GLY A 46 -3.64 -8.73 2.94
C GLY A 46 -2.95 -7.39 3.20
N PHE A 47 -2.27 -7.28 4.35
CA PHE A 47 -1.55 -6.07 4.73
C PHE A 47 -0.10 -6.38 5.10
N ILE A 48 0.85 -5.75 4.43
CA ILE A 48 2.29 -5.90 4.70
C ILE A 48 2.83 -4.55 5.17
N LYS A 49 3.32 -4.50 6.42
CA LYS A 49 3.91 -3.29 7.00
C LYS A 49 5.35 -3.11 6.50
N GLN A 50 5.69 -1.88 6.12
CA GLN A 50 7.03 -1.47 5.72
C GLN A 50 7.51 -0.30 6.59
N ALA A 51 8.81 0.00 6.56
CA ALA A 51 9.39 1.11 7.33
C ALA A 51 8.89 2.49 6.88
N ASN A 52 8.45 2.62 5.62
CA ASN A 52 8.01 3.86 4.99
C ASN A 52 6.52 3.86 4.62
N GLY A 53 5.76 2.81 4.96
CA GLY A 53 4.40 2.65 4.47
C GLY A 53 3.80 1.29 4.77
N MET A 54 2.71 1.00 4.09
CA MET A 54 2.02 -0.28 4.09
C MET A 54 1.67 -0.66 2.66
N LEU A 55 1.78 -1.95 2.36
CA LEU A 55 1.24 -2.53 1.14
C LEU A 55 -0.10 -3.19 1.47
N VAL A 56 -1.12 -2.90 0.66
CA VAL A 56 -2.39 -3.61 0.64
C VAL A 56 -2.40 -4.49 -0.60
N ILE A 57 -2.67 -5.77 -0.42
CA ILE A 57 -2.57 -6.79 -1.47
C ILE A 57 -3.82 -7.66 -1.51
N ASN A 58 -3.96 -8.43 -2.58
CA ASN A 58 -4.83 -9.58 -2.61
C ASN A 58 -4.13 -10.76 -1.93
N ASP A 59 -4.57 -11.15 -0.73
CA ASP A 59 -3.95 -12.22 0.06
C ASP A 59 -4.04 -13.58 -0.64
N ASP A 60 -5.12 -13.80 -1.39
CA ASP A 60 -5.35 -15.01 -2.19
C ASP A 60 -4.76 -14.93 -3.60
N GLY A 61 -4.05 -13.85 -3.95
CA GLY A 61 -3.63 -13.58 -5.32
C GLY A 61 -2.81 -14.72 -5.95
N GLU A 62 -1.91 -15.33 -5.18
CA GLU A 62 -1.12 -16.48 -5.64
C GLU A 62 -2.00 -17.72 -5.86
N ALA A 63 -2.87 -18.03 -4.89
CA ALA A 63 -3.77 -19.19 -4.94
C ALA A 63 -4.79 -19.10 -6.09
N LEU A 64 -5.19 -17.87 -6.45
CA LEU A 64 -6.06 -17.58 -7.59
C LEU A 64 -5.31 -17.59 -8.94
N GLY A 65 -3.99 -17.78 -8.94
CA GLY A 65 -3.18 -17.77 -10.16
C GLY A 65 -3.09 -16.39 -10.80
N LEU A 66 -3.21 -15.32 -10.01
CA LEU A 66 -3.03 -13.97 -10.52
C LEU A 66 -1.56 -13.77 -10.95
N PRO A 67 -1.32 -12.99 -12.01
CA PRO A 67 0.03 -12.65 -12.41
C PRO A 67 0.77 -11.86 -11.32
N GLN A 68 2.09 -12.07 -11.22
CA GLN A 68 2.94 -11.29 -10.33
C GLN A 68 2.91 -9.81 -10.73
N ASN A 69 2.79 -8.92 -9.76
CA ASN A 69 2.85 -7.49 -9.97
C ASN A 69 4.26 -7.07 -10.40
N GLU A 70 4.39 -6.40 -11.54
CA GLU A 70 5.71 -6.02 -12.08
C GLU A 70 6.48 -5.10 -11.14
N MET A 71 5.81 -4.12 -10.53
CA MET A 71 6.49 -3.18 -9.64
C MET A 71 6.89 -3.85 -8.32
N ALA A 72 6.04 -4.71 -7.77
CA ALA A 72 6.42 -5.50 -6.60
C ALA A 72 7.64 -6.39 -6.91
N GLY A 73 7.64 -7.08 -8.06
CA GLY A 73 8.73 -7.94 -8.51
C GLY A 73 10.06 -7.19 -8.70
N LYS A 74 10.02 -6.00 -9.33
CA LYS A 74 11.20 -5.12 -9.49
C LYS A 74 11.80 -4.68 -8.14
N ASN A 75 11.01 -4.66 -7.07
CA ASN A 75 11.46 -4.35 -5.70
C ASN A 75 11.75 -5.60 -4.85
N GLY A 76 11.77 -6.79 -5.45
CA GLY A 76 12.11 -8.05 -4.76
C GLY A 76 10.95 -8.70 -4.01
N TYR A 77 9.71 -8.30 -4.28
CA TYR A 77 8.52 -8.90 -3.67
C TYR A 77 7.78 -9.85 -4.63
N ALA A 78 7.33 -10.99 -4.10
CA ALA A 78 6.45 -11.93 -4.79
C ALA A 78 4.99 -11.63 -4.43
N LEU A 79 4.45 -10.52 -4.92
CA LEU A 79 3.05 -10.13 -4.74
C LEU A 79 2.29 -10.32 -6.05
N PHE A 80 1.08 -10.87 -5.95
CA PHE A 80 0.28 -11.28 -7.10
C PHE A 80 -1.00 -10.44 -7.19
N GLY A 81 -1.34 -9.99 -8.40
CA GLY A 81 -2.46 -9.07 -8.64
C GLY A 81 -2.10 -7.59 -8.44
N ASN A 82 -3.11 -6.80 -8.06
CA ASN A 82 -2.94 -5.38 -7.81
C ASN A 82 -2.38 -5.14 -6.40
N VAL A 83 -1.59 -4.10 -6.25
CA VAL A 83 -0.95 -3.72 -4.97
C VAL A 83 -1.19 -2.25 -4.71
N ILE A 84 -1.62 -1.88 -3.51
CA ILE A 84 -1.70 -0.49 -3.10
C ILE A 84 -0.55 -0.19 -2.15
N PHE A 85 0.19 0.87 -2.40
CA PHE A 85 1.13 1.43 -1.44
C PHE A 85 0.52 2.63 -0.74
N VAL A 86 0.62 2.65 0.59
CA VAL A 86 0.12 3.71 1.45
C VAL A 86 1.29 4.23 2.29
N PRO A 87 1.79 5.45 2.05
CA PRO A 87 2.91 5.97 2.82
C PRO A 87 2.50 6.26 4.27
N ILE A 88 3.44 6.12 5.20
CA ILE A 88 3.24 6.63 6.56
C ILE A 88 3.41 8.14 6.59
N ASP A 89 2.62 8.81 7.42
CA ASP A 89 2.82 10.20 7.80
C ASP A 89 3.97 10.28 8.81
N ASN A 90 5.19 10.22 8.29
CA ASN A 90 6.37 10.47 9.09
C ASN A 90 6.56 11.98 9.14
N ASP A 91 5.97 12.62 10.15
CA ASP A 91 6.36 13.96 10.54
C ASP A 91 7.85 13.87 10.90
N LYS A 92 8.72 14.31 9.98
CA LYS A 92 10.18 14.35 10.19
C LYS A 92 10.49 15.43 11.23
N SER A 93 10.22 15.12 12.49
CA SER A 93 10.73 15.84 13.65
C SER A 93 11.13 14.81 14.70
N THR A 94 12.15 14.00 14.42
CA THR A 94 13.06 13.36 15.40
C THR A 94 13.97 12.32 14.74
N LEU A 95 14.88 12.78 13.87
CA LEU A 95 16.21 12.18 13.77
C LEU A 95 17.21 13.34 13.73
N GLU A 96 17.21 14.17 14.78
CA GLU A 96 18.43 14.88 15.14
C GLU A 96 19.43 13.81 15.56
N VAL A 97 20.31 13.43 14.64
CA VAL A 97 21.54 12.73 14.96
C VAL A 97 22.42 13.77 15.66
N THR A 98 22.29 13.88 16.98
CA THR A 98 23.26 14.60 17.80
C THR A 98 24.48 13.70 17.95
N THR A 99 25.48 13.90 17.10
CA THR A 99 26.82 13.37 17.34
C THR A 99 27.45 14.21 18.43
N HIS A 100 27.60 13.64 19.63
CA HIS A 100 28.47 14.16 20.69
C HIS A 100 29.89 13.65 20.51
#